data_AF-A0A4P9XIT9-F1
#
_entry.id   AF-A0A4P9XIT9-F1
#
_cell.length_a   1.000
_cell.length_b   1.000
_cell.length_c   1.000
_cell.angle_alpha   90.00
_cell.angle_beta   90.00
_cell.angle_gamma   90.00
#
_symmetry.space_group_name_H-M   'P 1'
#
loop_
_entity.id
_entity.type
_entity.pdbx_description
1 polymer ?
#
loop_
_entity_poly.entity_id
_entity_poly.type
_entity_poly.pdbx_seq_one_letter_code
_entity_poly.pdbx_strand_id
1 'polypeptide(L)'
;MLSMLDLVHRSATDNMRALQCSAPLPHICILLSVSDSVGGRCITLHLPTVVQYTIASVRGSFVHHYCWMIMPFWGDIDRNALLENDWEKNATHRLGIPLHPLGELNAIDYMMHANGDLPAMREQICGLFMQLFVNAVANYVFIRNLVISTTFGLAYTICALLYTMPGGPSCRQAVWDIGIGLTISPVCVSLILLQKAYALHRRSRLLLFAGIALLLPQPLVAYYLWSSPVIAIPATACLSFYPTYFPWIKLAMDAPINLMFSIAFITVIYRQYSILGSDAWARLVHSGIRTMCLVVISNIVCMLAAAFEILGPFSEMFLVLDWMATSWLLVDHCASTHSKETASHDLHTYNIMDEFLQIEAAASAHMPANTITADQARYSVGPRYLAHE
;
A
#
# COMPACT_ATOMS: atom_id res chain seq x y z
N MET A 1 -24.13 -7.59 9.17
CA MET A 1 -22.70 -7.21 9.30
C MET A 1 -21.84 -8.33 9.88
N LEU A 2 -22.18 -8.92 11.04
CA LEU A 2 -21.47 -10.11 11.59
C LEU A 2 -21.49 -11.32 10.63
N SER A 3 -22.62 -11.59 9.95
CA SER A 3 -22.71 -12.68 8.94
C SER A 3 -21.90 -12.41 7.66
N MET A 4 -21.60 -11.15 7.34
CA MET A 4 -20.81 -10.76 6.17
C MET A 4 -19.30 -10.85 6.48
N LEU A 5 -18.91 -10.60 7.74
CA LEU A 5 -17.55 -10.78 8.25
C LEU A 5 -17.16 -12.26 8.40
N ASP A 6 -18.09 -13.12 8.84
CA ASP A 6 -17.87 -14.57 8.85
C ASP A 6 -17.74 -15.17 7.45
N LEU A 7 -18.47 -14.63 6.46
CA LEU A 7 -18.38 -15.06 5.06
C LEU A 7 -17.03 -14.68 4.43
N VAL A 8 -16.53 -13.47 4.71
CA VAL A 8 -15.20 -13.02 4.22
C VAL A 8 -14.07 -13.78 4.93
N HIS A 9 -14.19 -14.03 6.24
CA HIS A 9 -13.18 -14.81 6.96
C HIS A 9 -13.15 -16.27 6.51
N ARG A 10 -14.31 -16.92 6.32
CA ARG A 10 -14.38 -18.30 5.80
C ARG A 10 -13.91 -18.39 4.34
N SER A 11 -14.32 -17.45 3.49
CA SER A 11 -13.87 -17.40 2.09
C SER A 11 -12.36 -17.22 1.96
N ALA A 12 -11.72 -16.44 2.83
CA ALA A 12 -10.26 -16.26 2.84
C ALA A 12 -9.52 -17.53 3.32
N THR A 13 -10.05 -18.25 4.31
CA THR A 13 -9.43 -19.52 4.78
C THR A 13 -9.68 -20.70 3.84
N ASP A 14 -10.84 -20.77 3.18
CA ASP A 14 -11.17 -21.87 2.28
C ASP A 14 -10.48 -21.72 0.91
N ASN A 15 -10.33 -20.50 0.40
CA ASN A 15 -9.55 -20.25 -0.83
C ASN A 15 -8.05 -20.49 -0.64
N MET A 16 -7.49 -20.28 0.57
CA MET A 16 -6.09 -20.61 0.84
C MET A 16 -5.81 -22.12 0.88
N ARG A 17 -6.79 -22.97 1.22
CA ARG A 17 -6.63 -24.43 1.15
C ARG A 17 -6.88 -25.00 -0.24
N ALA A 18 -7.72 -24.35 -1.05
CA ALA A 18 -8.04 -24.81 -2.41
C ALA A 18 -6.94 -24.50 -3.45
N LEU A 19 -6.12 -23.46 -3.23
CA LEU A 19 -5.06 -23.06 -4.16
C LEU A 19 -3.76 -23.88 -4.04
N GLN A 20 -3.69 -24.87 -3.14
CA GLN A 20 -2.47 -25.65 -2.90
C GLN A 20 -2.39 -26.97 -3.69
N CYS A 21 -3.39 -27.30 -4.51
CA CYS A 21 -3.39 -28.52 -5.34
C CYS A 21 -3.97 -28.27 -6.73
N SER A 22 -3.26 -27.59 -7.65
CA SER A 22 -3.50 -27.71 -9.09
C SER A 22 -2.25 -27.36 -9.91
N ALA A 23 -1.84 -28.32 -10.74
CA ALA A 23 -0.84 -28.38 -11.83
C ALA A 23 -0.30 -27.09 -12.52
N PRO A 24 0.87 -27.18 -13.20
CA PRO A 24 1.68 -26.03 -13.61
C PRO A 24 1.18 -25.37 -14.92
N LEU A 25 1.20 -24.04 -14.95
CA LEU A 25 1.01 -23.20 -16.14
C LEU A 25 2.29 -22.37 -16.40
N PRO A 26 2.54 -21.95 -17.66
CA PRO A 26 3.88 -21.66 -18.15
C PRO A 26 4.44 -20.36 -17.59
N HIS A 27 5.66 -20.44 -17.06
CA HIS A 27 6.43 -19.29 -16.58
C HIS A 27 6.78 -18.34 -17.73
N ILE A 28 6.36 -17.08 -17.60
CA ILE A 28 7.09 -15.95 -18.19
C ILE A 28 8.32 -15.73 -17.30
N CYS A 29 9.47 -16.27 -17.71
CA CYS A 29 10.75 -16.02 -17.05
C CYS A 29 11.24 -14.60 -17.37
N ILE A 30 11.21 -13.72 -16.38
CA ILE A 30 12.00 -12.48 -16.39
C ILE A 30 13.42 -12.89 -15.97
N LEU A 31 14.33 -12.98 -16.94
CA LEU A 31 15.73 -13.30 -16.70
C LEU A 31 16.46 -12.05 -16.17
N LEU A 32 16.61 -11.97 -14.85
CA LEU A 32 17.54 -11.05 -14.19
C LEU A 32 18.92 -11.70 -14.17
N SER A 33 19.83 -11.26 -15.05
CA SER A 33 21.23 -11.65 -14.98
C SER A 33 21.99 -10.61 -14.14
N VAL A 34 22.50 -11.05 -12.99
CA VAL A 34 23.44 -10.27 -12.17
C VAL A 34 24.82 -10.78 -12.51
N SER A 35 25.64 -9.94 -13.14
CA SER A 35 27.04 -10.27 -13.43
C SER A 35 27.92 -9.50 -12.45
N ASP A 36 28.60 -10.24 -11.57
CA ASP A 36 29.59 -9.68 -10.66
C ASP A 36 30.90 -9.45 -11.43
N SER A 37 31.11 -8.19 -11.80
CA SER A 37 32.41 -7.68 -12.21
C SER A 37 33.07 -7.03 -10.99
N VAL A 38 34.34 -7.40 -10.75
CA VAL A 38 35.19 -6.83 -9.70
C VAL A 38 35.34 -5.33 -9.94
N GLY A 39 34.47 -4.52 -9.32
CA GLY A 39 34.51 -3.07 -9.43
C GLY A 39 33.17 -2.31 -9.31
N GLY A 40 32.02 -2.98 -9.30
CA GLY A 40 30.73 -2.31 -9.06
C GLY A 40 29.53 -3.10 -9.59
N ARG A 41 28.40 -3.06 -8.87
CA ARG A 41 27.16 -3.73 -9.27
C ARG A 41 26.40 -2.87 -10.28
N CYS A 42 26.25 -3.34 -11.51
CA CYS A 42 25.28 -2.82 -12.47
C CYS A 42 24.12 -3.82 -12.61
N ILE A 43 22.89 -3.32 -12.49
CA ILE A 43 21.67 -4.10 -12.75
C ILE A 43 21.20 -3.75 -14.15
N THR A 44 21.14 -4.73 -15.04
CA THR A 44 20.63 -4.55 -16.41
C THR A 44 19.29 -5.26 -16.53
N LEU A 45 18.26 -4.54 -16.97
CA LEU A 45 16.89 -5.02 -17.06
C LEU A 45 16.52 -5.21 -18.54
N HIS A 46 16.36 -6.45 -18.99
CA HIS A 46 15.93 -6.76 -20.36
C HIS A 46 14.41 -6.97 -20.38
N LEU A 47 13.66 -6.05 -20.99
CA LEU A 47 12.25 -6.27 -21.34
C LEU A 47 12.12 -6.88 -22.73
N PRO A 48 11.31 -7.93 -22.93
CA PRO A 48 11.08 -8.51 -24.24
C PRO A 48 9.98 -7.71 -24.96
N THR A 49 10.39 -6.94 -25.96
CA THR A 49 9.65 -6.16 -26.99
C THR A 49 9.89 -4.66 -26.93
N VAL A 50 11.13 -4.27 -27.24
CA VAL A 50 11.43 -2.95 -27.79
C VAL A 50 12.09 -3.17 -29.14
N VAL A 51 11.47 -2.62 -30.18
CA VAL A 51 12.03 -2.48 -31.53
C VAL A 51 13.46 -1.93 -31.41
N GLN A 52 14.45 -2.74 -31.79
CA GLN A 52 15.83 -2.28 -31.94
C GLN A 52 15.89 -1.30 -33.12
N TYR A 53 15.84 0.00 -32.83
CA TYR A 53 16.32 1.00 -33.76
C TYR A 53 17.85 1.04 -33.67
N THR A 54 18.51 0.43 -34.64
CA THR A 54 19.94 0.63 -34.87
C THR A 54 20.15 2.03 -35.42
N ILE A 55 20.46 3.00 -34.54
CA ILE A 55 20.89 4.33 -34.97
C ILE A 55 22.36 4.23 -35.35
N ALA A 56 22.65 4.27 -36.64
CA ALA A 56 23.99 4.39 -37.16
C ALA A 56 24.59 5.73 -36.69
N SER A 57 25.71 5.66 -35.99
CA SER A 57 26.50 6.81 -35.54
C SER A 57 27.09 7.53 -36.75
N VAL A 58 26.41 8.57 -37.22
CA VAL A 58 27.00 9.57 -38.11
C VAL A 58 27.76 10.56 -37.24
N ARG A 59 29.07 10.60 -37.46
CA ARG A 59 30.06 11.43 -36.78
C ARG A 59 29.86 12.91 -37.18
N GLY A 60 28.76 13.51 -36.74
CA GLY A 60 28.50 14.94 -36.81
C GLY A 60 28.32 15.45 -35.38
N SER A 61 28.94 16.58 -35.05
CA SER A 61 28.91 17.22 -33.74
C SER A 61 27.48 17.48 -33.24
N PHE A 62 26.86 16.47 -32.63
CA PHE A 62 25.66 16.62 -31.83
C PHE A 62 26.12 17.20 -30.50
N VAL A 63 25.91 18.51 -30.34
CA VAL A 63 25.89 19.13 -29.03
C VAL A 63 24.80 18.41 -28.26
N HIS A 64 25.20 17.44 -27.43
CA HIS A 64 24.35 16.88 -26.39
C HIS A 64 24.03 18.04 -25.45
N HIS A 65 22.98 18.80 -25.77
CA HIS A 65 22.13 19.37 -24.75
C HIS A 65 21.54 18.17 -24.01
N TYR A 66 22.32 17.63 -23.07
CA TYR A 66 21.75 17.00 -21.91
C TYR A 66 20.84 18.07 -21.36
N CYS A 67 19.55 17.91 -21.65
CA CYS A 67 18.50 18.62 -21.01
C CYS A 67 18.61 18.19 -19.55
N TRP A 68 19.52 18.83 -18.82
CA TRP A 68 19.42 19.07 -17.40
C TRP A 68 18.19 19.96 -17.25
N MET A 69 17.05 19.31 -17.51
CA MET A 69 15.71 19.73 -17.24
C MET A 69 15.62 19.67 -15.72
N ILE A 70 16.27 20.63 -15.05
CA ILE A 70 15.60 21.28 -13.93
C ILE A 70 14.38 21.89 -14.59
N MET A 71 13.34 21.07 -14.80
CA MET A 71 12.13 21.53 -15.44
C MET A 71 11.68 22.73 -14.59
N PRO A 72 11.38 23.89 -15.19
CA PRO A 72 10.70 24.99 -14.51
C PRO A 72 9.25 24.60 -14.15
N PHE A 73 9.01 23.31 -13.88
CA PHE A 73 7.78 22.65 -13.51
C PHE A 73 7.14 23.29 -12.28
N TRP A 74 8.00 23.78 -11.36
CA TRP A 74 7.63 24.45 -10.12
C TRP A 74 7.57 25.97 -10.27
N GLY A 75 7.33 26.48 -11.48
CA GLY A 75 6.92 27.88 -11.62
C GLY A 75 5.75 28.16 -10.66
N ASP A 76 5.69 29.38 -10.12
CA ASP A 76 4.64 29.76 -9.19
C ASP A 76 3.28 29.72 -9.91
N ILE A 77 2.61 28.57 -9.86
CA ILE A 77 1.29 28.38 -10.44
C ILE A 77 0.31 29.02 -9.47
N ASP A 78 -0.05 30.27 -9.75
CA ASP A 78 -1.10 30.95 -9.00
C ASP A 78 -2.43 30.24 -9.27
N ARG A 79 -3.02 29.69 -8.19
CA ARG A 79 -4.32 29.03 -8.20
C ARG A 79 -5.41 29.92 -8.79
N ASN A 80 -5.33 31.23 -8.53
CA ASN A 80 -6.28 32.22 -9.00
C ASN A 80 -6.05 32.61 -10.46
N ALA A 81 -4.86 32.34 -11.01
CA ALA A 81 -4.59 32.54 -12.43
C ALA A 81 -5.14 31.37 -13.28
N LEU A 82 -5.20 30.16 -12.72
CA LEU A 82 -5.75 28.99 -13.41
C LEU A 82 -7.28 28.98 -13.50
N LEU A 83 -7.96 29.56 -12.50
CA LEU A 83 -9.40 29.68 -12.45
C LEU A 83 -9.77 31.15 -12.56
N GLU A 84 -10.34 31.56 -13.69
CA GLU A 84 -10.79 32.94 -13.88
C GLU A 84 -11.70 33.37 -12.71
N ASN A 85 -11.56 34.62 -12.26
CA ASN A 85 -12.44 35.15 -11.22
C ASN A 85 -13.90 34.95 -11.63
N ASP A 86 -14.72 34.43 -10.71
CA ASP A 86 -16.13 34.10 -10.95
C ASP A 86 -16.42 33.02 -12.01
N TRP A 87 -15.44 32.18 -12.39
CA TRP A 87 -15.67 31.07 -13.33
C TRP A 87 -16.87 30.17 -12.90
N GLU A 88 -17.07 30.00 -11.59
CA GLU A 88 -18.17 29.22 -11.01
C GLU A 88 -19.54 29.75 -11.43
N LYS A 89 -19.72 31.06 -11.63
CA LYS A 89 -21.01 31.65 -12.03
C LYS A 89 -21.46 31.19 -13.41
N ASN A 90 -20.51 30.89 -14.29
CA ASN A 90 -20.76 30.44 -15.66
C ASN A 90 -20.59 28.93 -15.84
N ALA A 91 -20.26 28.21 -14.76
CA ALA A 91 -20.02 26.77 -14.82
C ALA A 91 -21.32 25.98 -14.98
N THR A 92 -21.25 24.87 -15.72
CA THR A 92 -22.34 23.90 -15.72
C THR A 92 -22.38 23.21 -14.36
N HIS A 93 -23.54 23.14 -13.72
CA HIS A 93 -23.66 22.48 -12.42
C HIS A 93 -24.29 21.11 -12.57
N ARG A 94 -23.68 20.09 -11.95
CA ARG A 94 -24.26 18.75 -11.85
C ARG A 94 -24.33 18.36 -10.37
N LEU A 95 -25.55 18.14 -9.86
CA LEU A 95 -25.80 17.89 -8.44
C LEU A 95 -25.28 19.01 -7.52
N GLY A 96 -25.28 20.26 -7.99
CA GLY A 96 -24.74 21.40 -7.26
C GLY A 96 -23.22 21.53 -7.27
N ILE A 97 -22.51 20.64 -7.98
CA ILE A 97 -21.05 20.71 -8.15
C ILE A 97 -20.73 21.48 -9.43
N PRO A 98 -19.93 22.57 -9.38
CA PRO A 98 -19.53 23.31 -10.57
C PRO A 98 -18.55 22.49 -11.41
N LEU A 99 -18.84 22.37 -12.70
CA LEU A 99 -18.03 21.61 -13.65
C LEU A 99 -17.21 22.56 -14.51
N HIS A 100 -15.89 22.40 -14.46
CA HIS A 100 -14.98 23.10 -15.33
C HIS A 100 -14.82 22.34 -16.66
N PRO A 101 -14.94 22.99 -17.84
CA PRO A 101 -14.92 22.29 -19.13
C PRO A 101 -13.62 21.50 -19.35
N LEU A 102 -12.47 22.03 -18.91
CA LEU A 102 -11.19 21.31 -19.00
C LEU A 102 -11.12 20.04 -18.13
N GLY A 103 -11.91 19.94 -17.06
CA GLY A 103 -11.99 18.73 -16.23
C GLY A 103 -12.78 17.59 -16.87
N GLU A 104 -13.61 17.91 -17.88
CA GLU A 104 -14.42 16.94 -18.61
C GLU A 104 -13.67 16.32 -19.80
N LEU A 105 -12.52 16.87 -20.17
CA LEU A 105 -11.67 16.32 -21.23
C LEU A 105 -10.90 15.09 -20.71
N ASN A 106 -10.72 14.09 -21.57
CA ASN A 106 -9.71 13.06 -21.34
C ASN A 106 -8.32 13.57 -21.76
N ALA A 107 -7.26 12.82 -21.45
CA ALA A 107 -5.88 13.22 -21.72
C ALA A 107 -5.62 13.51 -23.21
N ILE A 108 -6.16 12.67 -24.10
CA ILE A 108 -5.94 12.80 -25.54
C ILE A 108 -6.67 14.03 -26.10
N ASP A 109 -7.92 14.25 -25.70
CA ASP A 109 -8.71 15.40 -26.11
C ASP A 109 -8.09 16.72 -25.62
N TYR A 110 -7.54 16.72 -24.41
CA TYR A 110 -6.80 17.86 -23.88
C TYR A 110 -5.56 18.19 -24.71
N MET A 111 -4.79 17.16 -25.10
CA MET A 111 -3.62 17.35 -25.99
C MET A 111 -4.02 17.86 -27.38
N MET A 112 -5.14 17.38 -27.93
CA MET A 112 -5.64 17.84 -29.24
C MET A 112 -6.10 19.30 -29.20
N HIS A 113 -6.48 19.82 -28.02
CA HIS A 113 -6.93 21.20 -27.86
C HIS A 113 -5.82 22.25 -28.11
N ALA A 114 -4.55 21.87 -28.05
CA ALA A 114 -3.43 22.76 -28.37
C ALA A 114 -3.39 23.24 -29.84
N ASN A 115 -4.27 22.72 -30.72
CA ASN A 115 -4.50 23.23 -32.08
C ASN A 115 -3.23 23.45 -32.92
N GLY A 116 -2.26 22.54 -32.83
CA GLY A 116 -1.03 22.58 -33.62
C GLY A 116 0.09 23.44 -33.03
N ASP A 117 -0.10 24.02 -31.84
CA ASP A 117 0.98 24.67 -31.10
C ASP A 117 1.92 23.62 -30.48
N LEU A 118 3.03 23.34 -31.18
CA LEU A 118 4.04 22.36 -30.79
C LEU A 118 4.62 22.55 -29.37
N PRO A 119 5.00 23.76 -28.91
CA PRO A 119 5.46 23.96 -27.54
C PRO A 119 4.39 23.61 -26.50
N ALA A 120 3.14 24.06 -26.65
CA ALA A 120 2.06 23.72 -25.73
C ALA A 120 1.80 22.20 -25.68
N MET A 121 1.78 21.54 -26.85
CA MET A 121 1.62 20.08 -26.92
C MET A 121 2.77 19.35 -26.21
N ARG A 122 4.01 19.86 -26.30
CA ARG A 122 5.16 19.29 -25.59
C ARG A 122 5.04 19.46 -24.07
N GLU A 123 4.53 20.58 -23.58
CA GLU A 123 4.32 20.74 -22.14
C GLU A 123 3.24 19.80 -21.63
N GLN A 124 2.11 19.71 -22.32
CA GLN A 124 1.00 18.81 -21.98
C GLN A 124 1.42 17.33 -22.00
N ILE A 125 2.19 16.89 -23.01
CA ILE A 125 2.66 15.50 -23.07
C ILE A 125 3.63 15.19 -21.92
N CYS A 126 4.47 16.15 -21.51
CA CYS A 126 5.33 15.98 -20.35
C CYS A 126 4.54 15.77 -19.06
N GLY A 127 3.49 16.57 -18.81
CA GLY A 127 2.63 16.36 -17.65
C GLY A 127 1.88 15.05 -17.67
N LEU A 128 1.40 14.63 -18.85
CA LEU A 128 0.78 13.32 -19.04
C LEU A 128 1.76 12.18 -18.71
N PHE A 129 3.00 12.23 -19.20
CA PHE A 129 4.02 11.23 -18.86
C PHE A 129 4.35 11.20 -17.37
N MET A 130 4.38 12.35 -16.69
CA MET A 130 4.58 12.42 -15.24
C MET A 130 3.42 11.76 -14.49
N GLN A 131 2.17 12.07 -14.86
CA GLN A 131 1.01 11.43 -14.24
C GLN A 131 1.01 9.92 -14.50
N LEU A 132 1.36 9.48 -15.71
CA LEU A 132 1.47 8.05 -16.03
C LEU A 132 2.57 7.37 -15.24
N PHE A 133 3.71 8.03 -15.04
CA PHE A 133 4.78 7.52 -14.20
C PHE A 133 4.30 7.33 -12.76
N VAL A 134 3.65 8.35 -12.16
CA VAL A 134 3.10 8.26 -10.80
C VAL A 134 2.06 7.14 -10.71
N ASN A 135 1.13 7.06 -11.66
CA ASN A 135 0.13 6.00 -11.73
C ASN A 135 0.76 4.62 -11.91
N ALA A 136 1.85 4.49 -12.67
CA ALA A 136 2.56 3.23 -12.84
C ALA A 136 3.23 2.76 -11.54
N VAL A 137 3.86 3.67 -10.79
CA VAL A 137 4.43 3.34 -9.48
C VAL A 137 3.33 3.01 -8.47
N ALA A 138 2.23 3.77 -8.45
CA ALA A 138 1.06 3.48 -7.63
C ALA A 138 0.45 2.10 -7.96
N ASN A 139 0.29 1.79 -9.24
CA ASN A 139 -0.16 0.48 -9.72
C ASN A 139 0.80 -0.64 -9.33
N TYR A 140 2.12 -0.42 -9.44
CA TYR A 140 3.11 -1.41 -9.01
C TYR A 140 2.99 -1.71 -7.51
N VAL A 141 2.87 -0.67 -6.68
CA VAL A 141 2.64 -0.82 -5.24
C VAL A 141 1.33 -1.58 -5.00
N PHE A 142 0.25 -1.21 -5.68
CA PHE A 142 -1.03 -1.91 -5.61
C PHE A 142 -0.91 -3.39 -5.99
N ILE A 143 -0.27 -3.71 -7.13
CA ILE A 143 -0.08 -5.08 -7.64
C ILE A 143 0.73 -5.91 -6.63
N ARG A 144 1.75 -5.32 -6.01
CA ARG A 144 2.53 -5.96 -4.96
C ARG A 144 1.68 -6.23 -3.70
N ASN A 145 0.75 -5.34 -3.37
CA ASN A 145 -0.19 -5.50 -2.26
C ASN A 145 -1.38 -6.44 -2.60
N LEU A 146 -1.67 -6.59 -3.89
CA LEU A 146 -2.85 -7.24 -4.50
C LEU A 146 -2.83 -8.77 -4.44
N VAL A 147 -1.70 -9.40 -4.09
CA VAL A 147 -1.66 -10.84 -3.82
C VAL A 147 -2.70 -11.23 -2.75
N ILE A 148 -3.23 -10.25 -1.98
CA ILE A 148 -4.26 -10.43 -0.95
C ILE A 148 -5.63 -9.78 -1.31
N SER A 149 -5.75 -8.86 -2.28
CA SER A 149 -6.98 -8.08 -2.52
C SER A 149 -7.31 -7.84 -4.02
N THR A 150 -7.63 -8.92 -4.74
CA THR A 150 -7.62 -9.02 -6.22
C THR A 150 -8.50 -8.04 -7.02
N THR A 151 -9.55 -7.43 -6.45
CA THR A 151 -10.57 -6.75 -7.25
C THR A 151 -10.32 -5.25 -7.46
N PHE A 152 -9.96 -4.50 -6.42
CA PHE A 152 -9.88 -3.03 -6.50
C PHE A 152 -8.63 -2.53 -7.25
N GLY A 153 -7.48 -3.17 -7.05
CA GLY A 153 -6.27 -2.75 -7.76
C GLY A 153 -6.34 -3.07 -9.25
N LEU A 154 -7.05 -4.13 -9.65
CA LEU A 154 -7.32 -4.43 -11.06
C LEU A 154 -8.20 -3.35 -11.69
N ALA A 155 -9.27 -2.94 -11.01
CA ALA A 155 -10.14 -1.87 -11.47
C ALA A 155 -9.36 -0.55 -11.65
N TYR A 156 -8.54 -0.18 -10.66
CA TYR A 156 -7.69 1.02 -10.75
C TYR A 156 -6.67 0.93 -11.91
N THR A 157 -6.05 -0.23 -12.12
CA THR A 157 -5.11 -0.44 -13.24
C THR A 157 -5.82 -0.28 -14.59
N ILE A 158 -7.02 -0.85 -14.74
CA ILE A 158 -7.83 -0.72 -15.96
C ILE A 158 -8.20 0.75 -16.18
N CYS A 159 -8.68 1.47 -15.17
CA CYS A 159 -8.99 2.89 -15.28
C CYS A 159 -7.77 3.72 -15.70
N ALA A 160 -6.60 3.46 -15.10
CA ALA A 160 -5.35 4.15 -15.44
C ALA A 160 -4.90 3.88 -16.88
N LEU A 161 -5.08 2.65 -17.39
CA LEU A 161 -4.79 2.32 -18.79
C LEU A 161 -5.78 2.99 -19.74
N LEU A 162 -7.08 2.94 -19.42
CA LEU A 162 -8.12 3.57 -20.21
C LEU A 162 -7.95 5.08 -20.31
N TYR A 163 -7.41 5.73 -19.28
CA TYR A 163 -7.14 7.18 -19.28
C TYR A 163 -6.23 7.63 -20.45
N THR A 164 -5.34 6.74 -20.92
CA THR A 164 -4.45 7.03 -22.06
C THR A 164 -5.07 6.77 -23.43
N MET A 165 -6.26 6.16 -23.47
CA MET A 165 -6.93 5.80 -24.71
C MET A 165 -7.85 6.94 -25.18
N PRO A 166 -8.03 7.12 -26.50
CA PRO A 166 -9.03 8.06 -27.02
C PRO A 166 -10.42 7.63 -26.56
N GLY A 167 -11.20 8.59 -26.04
CA GLY A 167 -12.51 8.30 -25.42
C GLY A 167 -12.40 7.64 -24.03
N GLY A 168 -11.22 7.68 -23.41
CA GLY A 168 -10.99 7.26 -22.03
C GLY A 168 -11.75 8.12 -21.00
N PRO A 169 -11.63 7.77 -19.70
CA PRO A 169 -12.24 8.54 -18.63
C PRO A 169 -11.78 10.00 -18.66
N SER A 170 -12.71 10.91 -18.33
CA SER A 170 -12.36 12.31 -18.18
C SER A 170 -11.43 12.54 -17.00
N CYS A 171 -10.72 13.66 -17.01
CA CYS A 171 -9.84 14.06 -15.92
C CYS A 171 -10.54 14.02 -14.55
N ARG A 172 -11.79 14.50 -14.49
CA ARG A 172 -12.63 14.40 -13.27
C ARG A 172 -12.87 12.95 -12.84
N GLN A 173 -13.22 12.06 -13.78
CA GLN A 173 -13.44 10.64 -13.45
C GLN A 173 -12.16 10.00 -12.91
N ALA A 174 -11.00 10.31 -13.50
CA ALA A 174 -9.72 9.82 -13.02
C ALA A 174 -9.42 10.29 -11.58
N VAL A 175 -9.67 11.57 -11.27
CA VAL A 175 -9.51 12.11 -9.90
C VAL A 175 -10.49 11.46 -8.92
N TRP A 176 -11.74 11.21 -9.33
CA TRP A 176 -12.72 10.52 -8.50
C TRP A 176 -12.30 9.08 -8.19
N ASP A 177 -11.81 8.34 -9.20
CA ASP A 177 -11.31 6.99 -9.02
C ASP A 177 -10.12 6.96 -8.03
N ILE A 178 -9.19 7.92 -8.14
CA ILE A 178 -8.10 8.10 -7.18
C ILE A 178 -8.65 8.40 -5.78
N GLY A 179 -9.61 9.32 -5.65
CA GLY A 179 -10.20 9.69 -4.36
C GLY A 179 -10.91 8.53 -3.66
N ILE A 180 -11.58 7.66 -4.42
CA ILE A 180 -12.18 6.42 -3.90
C ILE A 180 -11.08 5.48 -3.40
N GLY A 181 -10.02 5.27 -4.18
CA GLY A 181 -8.88 4.44 -3.80
C GLY A 181 -8.19 4.92 -2.52
N LEU A 182 -7.92 6.23 -2.43
CA LEU A 182 -7.33 6.90 -1.27
C LEU A 182 -8.20 6.81 0.00
N THR A 183 -9.50 6.56 -0.14
CA THR A 183 -10.42 6.44 0.99
C THR A 183 -10.61 4.98 1.41
N ILE A 184 -10.87 4.08 0.47
CA ILE A 184 -11.14 2.66 0.76
C ILE A 184 -9.90 1.99 1.35
N SER A 185 -8.71 2.27 0.81
CA SER A 185 -7.49 1.59 1.24
C SER A 185 -7.17 1.82 2.73
N PRO A 186 -7.10 3.07 3.24
CA PRO A 186 -6.89 3.31 4.67
C PRO A 186 -8.00 2.77 5.58
N VAL A 187 -9.27 2.82 5.15
CA VAL A 187 -10.40 2.24 5.89
C VAL A 187 -10.18 0.74 6.06
N CYS A 188 -9.87 0.02 4.98
CA CYS A 188 -9.62 -1.43 5.01
C CYS A 188 -8.46 -1.80 5.93
N VAL A 189 -7.33 -1.10 5.83
CA VAL A 189 -6.16 -1.32 6.71
C VAL A 189 -6.55 -1.08 8.16
N SER A 190 -7.24 0.02 8.44
CA SER A 190 -7.65 0.38 9.80
C SER A 190 -8.64 -0.61 10.39
N LEU A 191 -9.56 -1.16 9.59
CA LEU A 191 -10.48 -2.21 10.03
C LEU A 191 -9.73 -3.49 10.44
N ILE A 192 -8.72 -3.91 9.67
CA ILE A 192 -7.90 -5.08 10.01
C ILE A 192 -7.11 -4.83 11.29
N LEU A 193 -6.51 -3.65 11.44
CA LEU A 193 -5.78 -3.28 12.66
C LEU A 193 -6.72 -3.24 13.88
N LEU A 194 -7.93 -2.68 13.72
CA LEU A 194 -8.94 -2.63 14.77
C LEU A 194 -9.39 -4.03 15.19
N GLN A 195 -9.62 -4.95 14.25
CA GLN A 195 -9.97 -6.34 14.54
C GLN A 195 -8.88 -7.04 15.36
N LYS A 196 -7.62 -6.90 14.94
CA LYS A 196 -6.47 -7.48 15.67
C LYS A 196 -6.34 -6.86 17.06
N ALA A 197 -6.43 -5.54 17.17
CA ALA A 197 -6.33 -4.84 18.45
C ALA A 197 -7.49 -5.21 19.40
N TYR A 198 -8.71 -5.37 18.88
CA TYR A 198 -9.88 -5.81 19.64
C TYR A 198 -9.71 -7.23 20.19
N ALA A 199 -9.20 -8.16 19.38
CA ALA A 199 -8.90 -9.52 19.83
C ALA A 199 -7.85 -9.53 20.95
N LEU A 200 -6.78 -8.73 20.81
CA LEU A 200 -5.69 -8.65 21.78
C LEU A 200 -6.09 -7.96 23.10
N HIS A 201 -7.03 -7.01 23.07
CA HIS A 201 -7.54 -6.30 24.25
C HIS A 201 -8.70 -7.00 24.95
N ARG A 202 -8.73 -8.34 24.94
CA ARG A 202 -9.79 -9.16 25.56
C ARG A 202 -11.20 -8.70 25.15
N ARG A 203 -11.39 -8.35 23.86
CA ARG A 203 -12.67 -7.90 23.31
C ARG A 203 -13.23 -6.63 23.98
N SER A 204 -12.36 -5.67 24.29
CA SER A 204 -12.77 -4.36 24.83
C SER A 204 -13.72 -3.62 23.87
N ARG A 205 -14.99 -3.47 24.28
CA ARG A 205 -16.01 -2.74 23.50
C ARG A 205 -15.65 -1.28 23.30
N LEU A 206 -14.96 -0.66 24.27
CA LEU A 206 -14.55 0.74 24.19
C LEU A 206 -13.60 0.98 23.01
N LEU A 207 -12.62 0.08 22.80
CA LEU A 207 -11.69 0.16 21.69
C LEU A 207 -12.42 0.05 20.33
N LEU A 208 -13.40 -0.85 20.24
CA LEU A 208 -14.21 -1.02 19.04
C LEU A 208 -15.04 0.23 18.74
N PHE A 209 -15.73 0.78 19.75
CA PHE A 209 -16.52 2.01 19.57
C PHE A 209 -15.65 3.20 19.20
N ALA A 210 -14.51 3.39 19.88
CA ALA A 210 -13.56 4.46 19.57
C ALA A 210 -13.00 4.31 18.14
N GLY A 211 -12.60 3.11 17.75
CA GLY A 211 -12.09 2.84 16.40
C GLY A 211 -13.13 3.09 15.31
N ILE A 212 -14.37 2.64 15.49
CA ILE A 212 -15.46 2.90 14.53
C ILE A 212 -15.76 4.41 14.46
N ALA A 213 -15.82 5.08 15.61
CA ALA A 213 -16.07 6.52 15.66
C ALA A 213 -15.00 7.33 14.93
N LEU A 214 -13.73 6.92 15.02
CA LEU A 214 -12.62 7.56 14.30
C LEU A 214 -12.59 7.19 12.81
N LEU A 215 -13.13 6.04 12.39
CA LEU A 215 -13.21 5.65 10.98
C LEU A 215 -14.39 6.29 10.23
N LEU A 216 -15.46 6.64 10.95
CA LEU A 216 -16.68 7.20 10.36
C LEU A 216 -16.45 8.50 9.54
N PRO A 217 -15.52 9.41 9.90
CA PRO A 217 -15.22 10.59 9.11
C PRO A 217 -14.40 10.32 7.85
N GLN A 218 -13.72 9.17 7.69
CA GLN A 218 -12.84 8.94 6.53
C GLN A 218 -13.52 9.09 5.15
N PRO A 219 -14.78 8.65 4.93
CA PRO A 219 -15.52 8.91 3.70
C PRO A 219 -15.68 10.40 3.33
N LEU A 220 -15.50 11.31 4.30
CA LEU A 220 -15.51 12.75 4.05
C LEU A 220 -14.37 13.17 3.12
N VAL A 221 -13.23 12.44 3.12
CA VAL A 221 -12.11 12.70 2.19
C VAL A 221 -12.57 12.50 0.74
N ALA A 222 -13.19 11.36 0.44
CA ALA A 222 -13.77 11.09 -0.87
C ALA A 222 -14.83 12.14 -1.24
N TYR A 223 -15.67 12.56 -0.30
CA TYR A 223 -16.67 13.60 -0.56
C TYR A 223 -16.05 14.94 -0.97
N TYR A 224 -15.01 15.40 -0.29
CA TYR A 224 -14.33 16.64 -0.67
C TYR A 224 -13.62 16.51 -2.01
N LEU A 225 -12.93 15.41 -2.29
CA LEU A 225 -12.32 15.18 -3.60
C LEU A 225 -13.36 15.09 -4.72
N TRP A 226 -14.52 14.49 -4.43
CA TRP A 226 -15.63 14.37 -5.37
C TRP A 226 -16.28 15.71 -5.70
N SER A 227 -16.46 16.56 -4.70
CA SER A 227 -17.08 17.88 -4.82
C SER A 227 -16.11 18.98 -5.26
N SER A 228 -14.81 18.71 -5.28
CA SER A 228 -13.79 19.66 -5.73
C SER A 228 -13.80 19.78 -7.25
N PRO A 229 -13.68 21.01 -7.81
CA PRO A 229 -13.52 21.19 -9.23
C PRO A 229 -12.18 20.62 -9.69
N VAL A 230 -12.21 19.95 -10.85
CA VAL A 230 -11.04 19.33 -11.46
C VAL A 230 -10.79 20.02 -12.79
N ILE A 231 -9.55 20.34 -13.09
CA ILE A 231 -9.15 20.90 -14.39
C ILE A 231 -7.95 20.13 -14.94
N ALA A 232 -7.87 20.03 -16.26
CA ALA A 232 -6.67 19.55 -16.91
C ALA A 232 -5.64 20.68 -17.04
N ILE A 233 -4.41 20.43 -16.58
CA ILE A 233 -3.29 21.40 -16.66
C ILE A 233 -2.08 20.77 -17.35
N PRO A 234 -1.22 21.56 -18.02
CA PRO A 234 -0.08 21.02 -18.75
C PRO A 234 0.93 20.28 -17.86
N ALA A 235 1.05 20.68 -16.59
CA ALA A 235 2.08 20.16 -15.70
C ALA A 235 1.76 18.77 -15.10
N THR A 236 0.53 18.49 -14.67
CA THR A 236 0.18 17.18 -14.07
C THR A 236 -0.93 16.45 -14.77
N ALA A 237 -1.32 16.92 -15.97
CA ALA A 237 -2.47 16.47 -16.77
C ALA A 237 -3.83 16.62 -16.06
N CYS A 238 -3.95 16.31 -14.77
CA CYS A 238 -5.11 16.58 -13.91
C CYS A 238 -4.71 17.28 -12.61
N LEU A 239 -5.54 18.22 -12.16
CA LEU A 239 -5.40 18.90 -10.87
C LEU A 239 -6.77 19.09 -10.22
N SER A 240 -6.87 18.75 -8.94
CA SER A 240 -8.08 18.96 -8.12
C SER A 240 -7.96 20.22 -7.27
N PHE A 241 -9.00 21.05 -7.27
CA PHE A 241 -9.04 22.30 -6.52
C PHE A 241 -9.80 22.14 -5.21
N TYR A 242 -9.17 21.51 -4.22
CA TYR A 242 -9.75 21.36 -2.88
C TYR A 242 -9.60 22.64 -2.02
N PRO A 243 -10.51 22.89 -1.07
CA PRO A 243 -10.36 24.01 -0.12
C PRO A 243 -9.06 23.93 0.68
N THR A 244 -8.40 25.05 0.98
CA THR A 244 -7.09 25.09 1.68
C THR A 244 -7.08 24.41 3.05
N TYR A 245 -8.25 24.27 3.69
CA TYR A 245 -8.40 23.53 4.96
C TYR A 245 -8.46 22.00 4.79
N PHE A 246 -8.60 21.47 3.57
CA PHE A 246 -8.77 20.04 3.33
C PHE A 246 -7.58 19.18 3.81
N PRO A 247 -6.30 19.53 3.56
CA PRO A 247 -5.17 18.79 4.11
C PRO A 247 -5.19 18.74 5.64
N TRP A 248 -5.61 19.83 6.29
CA TRP A 248 -5.76 19.90 7.75
C TRP A 248 -6.86 18.98 8.26
N ILE A 249 -8.02 18.93 7.57
CA ILE A 249 -9.09 17.98 7.88
C ILE A 249 -8.57 16.54 7.75
N LYS A 250 -7.87 16.23 6.66
CA LYS A 250 -7.32 14.88 6.43
C LYS A 250 -6.30 14.50 7.53
N LEU A 251 -5.41 15.42 7.90
CA LEU A 251 -4.46 15.23 9.01
C LEU A 251 -5.20 14.99 10.34
N ALA A 252 -6.22 15.80 10.63
CA ALA A 252 -7.02 15.67 11.84
C ALA A 252 -7.81 14.34 11.92
N MET A 253 -8.10 13.70 10.78
CA MET A 253 -8.76 12.39 10.74
C MET A 253 -7.75 11.24 10.84
N ASP A 254 -6.66 11.29 10.08
CA ASP A 254 -5.71 10.18 9.98
C ASP A 254 -4.77 10.10 11.21
N ALA A 255 -4.37 11.24 11.79
CA ALA A 255 -3.45 11.25 12.93
C ALA A 255 -4.03 10.59 14.19
N PRO A 256 -5.28 10.87 14.63
CA PRO A 256 -5.86 10.20 15.79
C PRO A 256 -6.03 8.68 15.61
N ILE A 257 -6.38 8.23 14.39
CA ILE A 257 -6.52 6.81 14.07
C ILE A 257 -5.18 6.10 14.25
N ASN A 258 -4.14 6.65 13.62
CA ASN A 258 -2.77 6.13 13.68
C ASN A 258 -2.22 6.15 15.11
N LEU A 259 -2.47 7.23 15.86
CA LEU A 259 -2.07 7.35 17.26
C LEU A 259 -2.79 6.32 18.15
N MET A 260 -4.11 6.19 18.03
CA MET A 260 -4.89 5.23 18.80
C MET A 260 -4.42 3.79 18.55
N PHE A 261 -4.22 3.40 17.28
CA PHE A 261 -3.71 2.06 16.98
C PHE A 261 -2.30 1.85 17.51
N SER A 262 -1.43 2.84 17.39
CA SER A 262 -0.06 2.77 17.93
C SER A 262 -0.08 2.56 19.45
N ILE A 263 -0.91 3.31 20.19
CA ILE A 263 -1.07 3.16 21.65
C ILE A 263 -1.60 1.75 21.98
N ALA A 264 -2.60 1.26 21.25
CA ALA A 264 -3.15 -0.07 21.46
C ALA A 264 -2.08 -1.16 21.26
N PHE A 265 -1.31 -1.10 20.17
CA PHE A 265 -0.25 -2.06 19.90
C PHE A 265 0.88 -2.00 20.93
N ILE A 266 1.36 -0.80 21.29
CA ILE A 266 2.40 -0.62 22.32
C ILE A 266 1.94 -1.19 23.66
N THR A 267 0.68 -0.97 24.03
CA THR A 267 0.12 -1.50 25.29
C THR A 267 0.14 -3.03 25.32
N VAL A 268 -0.23 -3.68 24.22
CA VAL A 268 -0.19 -5.15 24.12
C VAL A 268 1.24 -5.66 24.18
N ILE A 269 2.14 -5.05 23.43
CA ILE A 269 3.56 -5.39 23.40
C ILE A 269 4.17 -5.28 24.80
N TYR A 270 3.92 -4.17 25.49
CA TYR A 270 4.44 -3.92 26.82
C TYR A 270 3.97 -4.98 27.82
N ARG A 271 2.67 -5.35 27.78
CA ARG A 271 2.12 -6.42 28.62
C ARG A 271 2.79 -7.77 28.35
N GLN A 272 2.93 -8.15 27.08
CA GLN A 272 3.58 -9.42 26.71
C GLN A 272 5.06 -9.44 27.11
N TYR A 273 5.77 -8.33 26.92
CA TYR A 273 7.15 -8.18 27.35
C TYR A 273 7.30 -8.36 28.87
N SER A 274 6.42 -7.74 29.66
CA SER A 274 6.48 -7.83 31.12
C SER A 274 6.21 -9.24 31.67
N ILE A 275 5.44 -10.06 30.95
CA ILE A 275 5.05 -11.41 31.39
C ILE A 275 6.08 -12.46 30.96
N LEU A 276 6.59 -12.38 29.73
CA LEU A 276 7.38 -13.45 29.10
C LEU A 276 8.89 -13.24 29.13
N GLY A 277 9.37 -12.03 29.46
CA GLY A 277 10.76 -11.77 29.85
C GLY A 277 11.87 -12.28 28.91
N SER A 278 11.65 -12.37 27.59
CA SER A 278 12.62 -13.02 26.68
C SER A 278 13.28 -12.09 25.65
N ASP A 279 14.56 -12.37 25.36
CA ASP A 279 15.36 -11.69 24.33
C ASP A 279 14.81 -11.87 22.91
N ALA A 280 14.05 -12.95 22.67
CA ALA A 280 13.36 -13.17 21.40
C ALA A 280 12.24 -12.14 21.19
N TRP A 281 11.52 -11.77 22.26
CA TRP A 281 10.50 -10.73 22.21
C TRP A 281 11.10 -9.36 21.96
N ALA A 282 12.25 -9.04 22.56
CA ALA A 282 12.94 -7.76 22.32
C ALA A 282 13.23 -7.54 20.82
N ARG A 283 13.63 -8.60 20.09
CA ARG A 283 13.88 -8.53 18.64
C ARG A 283 12.61 -8.35 17.81
N LEU A 284 11.52 -9.03 18.16
CA LEU A 284 10.24 -8.91 17.45
C LEU A 284 9.65 -7.51 17.65
N VAL A 285 9.68 -7.01 18.89
CA VAL A 285 9.21 -5.68 19.27
C VAL A 285 9.99 -4.59 18.56
N HIS A 286 11.31 -4.69 18.49
CA HIS A 286 12.13 -3.71 17.79
C HIS A 286 11.75 -3.60 16.29
N SER A 287 11.45 -4.73 15.64
CA SER A 287 11.04 -4.73 14.23
C SER A 287 9.64 -4.13 14.02
N GLY A 288 8.67 -4.46 14.89
CA GLY A 288 7.29 -3.97 14.77
C GLY A 288 7.12 -2.52 15.19
N ILE A 289 7.77 -2.09 16.28
CA ILE A 289 7.75 -0.68 16.71
C ILE A 289 8.39 0.20 15.65
N ARG A 290 9.51 -0.21 15.06
CA ARG A 290 10.18 0.56 14.01
C ARG A 290 9.27 0.78 12.81
N THR A 291 8.59 -0.25 12.31
CA THR A 291 7.68 -0.09 11.16
C THR A 291 6.47 0.79 11.50
N MET A 292 5.84 0.61 12.67
CA MET A 292 4.73 1.45 13.10
C MET A 292 5.14 2.91 13.27
N CYS A 293 6.28 3.19 13.92
CA CYS A 293 6.81 4.54 14.05
C CYS A 293 7.13 5.16 12.69
N LEU A 294 7.72 4.41 11.76
CA LEU A 294 7.99 4.90 10.40
C LEU A 294 6.71 5.26 9.66
N VAL A 295 5.65 4.45 9.78
CA VAL A 295 4.33 4.77 9.19
C VAL A 295 3.78 6.08 9.77
N VAL A 296 3.76 6.22 11.10
CA VAL A 296 3.24 7.43 11.76
C VAL A 296 4.05 8.66 11.38
N ILE A 297 5.39 8.58 11.40
CA ILE A 297 6.26 9.70 11.04
C ILE A 297 6.10 10.06 9.57
N SER A 298 6.07 9.06 8.67
CA SER A 298 5.86 9.29 7.23
C SER A 298 4.54 10.02 6.99
N ASN A 299 3.47 9.58 7.65
CA ASN A 299 2.15 10.20 7.53
C ASN A 299 2.17 11.65 8.03
N ILE A 300 2.73 11.92 9.21
CA ILE A 300 2.86 13.29 9.74
C ILE A 300 3.66 14.16 8.78
N VAL A 301 4.82 13.70 8.30
CA VAL A 301 5.68 14.49 7.40
C VAL A 301 4.98 14.79 6.08
N CYS A 302 4.37 13.79 5.44
CA CYS A 302 3.66 14.00 4.16
C CYS A 302 2.46 14.93 4.32
N MET A 303 1.72 14.80 5.43
CA MET A 303 0.52 15.60 5.67
C MET A 303 0.85 17.03 6.06
N LEU A 304 1.94 17.26 6.81
CA LEU A 304 2.47 18.60 7.04
C LEU A 304 2.96 19.22 5.73
N ALA A 305 3.66 18.46 4.88
CA ALA A 305 4.09 18.94 3.58
C ALA A 305 2.90 19.32 2.67
N ALA A 306 1.82 18.53 2.70
CA ALA A 306 0.58 18.83 2.01
C ALA A 306 -0.10 20.09 2.58
N ALA A 307 -0.19 20.20 3.91
CA ALA A 307 -0.89 21.28 4.61
C ALA A 307 -0.20 22.64 4.55
N PHE A 308 1.14 22.64 4.49
CA PHE A 308 1.93 23.86 4.26
C PHE A 308 2.09 24.19 2.77
N GLU A 309 1.47 23.41 1.88
CA GLU A 309 1.55 23.59 0.44
C GLU A 309 3.01 23.75 -0.04
N ILE A 310 3.94 22.91 0.44
CA ILE A 310 5.39 23.03 0.15
C ILE A 310 5.68 23.07 -1.37
N LEU A 311 4.82 22.43 -2.15
CA LEU A 311 4.92 22.31 -3.61
C LEU A 311 3.78 23.08 -4.32
N GLY A 312 3.13 24.03 -3.63
CA GLY A 312 1.98 24.77 -4.13
C GLY A 312 0.81 23.83 -4.45
N PRO A 313 0.14 23.99 -5.61
CA PRO A 313 -1.00 23.15 -6.00
C PRO A 313 -0.67 21.64 -6.09
N PHE A 314 0.59 21.29 -6.35
CA PHE A 314 1.04 19.90 -6.45
C PHE A 314 1.24 19.21 -5.10
N SER A 315 1.00 19.92 -4.00
CA SER A 315 1.09 19.35 -2.65
C SER A 315 0.08 18.20 -2.43
N GLU A 316 -0.92 18.07 -3.32
CA GLU A 316 -1.76 16.87 -3.45
C GLU A 316 -0.94 15.57 -3.64
N MET A 317 0.20 15.64 -4.32
CA MET A 317 1.06 14.49 -4.55
C MET A 317 1.60 13.91 -3.23
N PHE A 318 1.75 14.72 -2.17
CA PHE A 318 2.13 14.19 -0.86
C PHE A 318 1.05 13.30 -0.25
N LEU A 319 -0.23 13.49 -0.59
CA LEU A 319 -1.31 12.60 -0.16
C LEU A 319 -1.20 11.23 -0.83
N VAL A 320 -0.86 11.22 -2.13
CA VAL A 320 -0.61 10.00 -2.89
C VAL A 320 0.65 9.31 -2.39
N LEU A 321 1.73 10.07 -2.13
CA LEU A 321 2.99 9.54 -1.60
C LEU A 321 2.83 8.96 -0.19
N ASP A 322 2.10 9.62 0.71
CA ASP A 322 1.77 9.07 2.03
C ASP A 322 1.08 7.70 1.90
N TRP A 323 0.08 7.64 1.03
CA TRP A 323 -0.67 6.43 0.78
C TRP A 323 0.23 5.31 0.20
N MET A 324 1.10 5.64 -0.76
CA MET A 324 2.06 4.69 -1.34
C MET A 324 3.09 4.22 -0.31
N ALA A 325 3.67 5.13 0.48
CA ALA A 325 4.67 4.83 1.50
C ALA A 325 4.08 3.94 2.59
N THR A 326 2.90 4.27 3.09
CA THR A 326 2.19 3.47 4.10
C THR A 326 1.88 2.08 3.57
N SER A 327 1.38 1.98 2.33
CA SER A 327 1.07 0.70 1.68
C SER A 327 2.32 -0.16 1.50
N TRP A 328 3.43 0.43 1.06
CA TRP A 328 4.71 -0.27 0.92
C TRP A 328 5.21 -0.79 2.26
N LEU A 329 5.24 0.05 3.30
CA LEU A 329 5.74 -0.30 4.64
C LEU A 329 4.94 -1.45 5.25
N LEU A 330 3.62 -1.47 5.03
CA LEU A 330 2.75 -2.56 5.51
C LEU A 330 3.07 -3.88 4.81
N VAL A 331 3.27 -3.87 3.49
CA VAL A 331 3.60 -5.10 2.76
C VAL A 331 5.00 -5.59 3.06
N ASP A 332 5.97 -4.69 3.20
CA ASP A 332 7.32 -5.05 3.63
C ASP A 332 7.32 -5.71 5.02
N HIS A 333 6.51 -5.18 5.94
CA HIS A 333 6.31 -5.78 7.26
C HIS A 333 5.71 -7.19 7.17
N CYS A 334 4.64 -7.38 6.39
CA CYS A 334 4.00 -8.68 6.21
C CYS A 334 4.91 -9.72 5.54
N ALA A 335 5.68 -9.31 4.52
CA ALA A 335 6.65 -10.18 3.86
C ALA A 335 7.76 -10.60 4.83
N SER A 336 8.29 -9.64 5.60
CA SER A 336 9.33 -9.88 6.60
C SER A 336 8.90 -10.80 7.74
N THR A 337 7.63 -10.78 8.13
CA THR A 337 7.10 -11.71 9.14
C THR A 337 6.98 -13.13 8.61
N HIS A 338 6.49 -13.30 7.37
CA HIS A 338 6.35 -14.62 6.75
C HIS A 338 7.69 -15.34 6.55
N SER A 339 8.73 -14.63 6.08
CA SER A 339 10.05 -15.25 5.86
C SER A 339 10.73 -15.74 7.14
N LYS A 340 10.38 -15.19 8.31
CA LYS A 340 10.93 -15.62 9.60
C LYS A 340 10.22 -16.87 10.14
N GLU A 341 8.92 -16.99 9.91
CA GLU A 341 8.15 -18.17 10.31
C GLU A 341 8.61 -19.42 9.55
N THR A 342 8.85 -19.31 8.24
CA THR A 342 9.35 -20.44 7.44
C THR A 342 10.74 -20.88 7.87
N ALA A 343 11.67 -19.94 8.10
CA ALA A 343 13.02 -20.27 8.56
C ALA A 343 13.06 -20.92 9.96
N SER A 344 12.15 -20.53 10.86
CA SER A 344 12.06 -21.12 12.19
C SER A 344 11.51 -22.55 12.17
N HIS A 345 10.58 -22.85 11.24
CA HIS A 345 10.01 -24.18 11.13
C HIS A 345 11.02 -25.20 10.58
N ASP A 346 11.86 -24.80 9.61
CA ASP A 346 12.90 -25.68 9.06
C ASP A 346 13.96 -26.05 10.11
N LEU A 347 14.38 -25.10 10.95
CA LEU A 347 15.35 -25.34 12.01
C LEU A 347 14.82 -26.22 13.14
N HIS A 348 13.53 -26.09 13.50
CA HIS A 348 12.95 -26.93 14.55
C HIS A 348 12.71 -28.36 14.04
N THR A 349 12.30 -28.51 12.79
CA THR A 349 12.05 -29.84 12.20
C THR A 349 13.38 -30.60 11.98
N TYR A 350 14.46 -29.91 11.59
CA TYR A 350 15.77 -30.54 11.47
C TYR A 350 16.31 -31.04 12.81
N ASN A 351 16.23 -30.24 13.88
CA ASN A 351 16.72 -30.68 15.19
C ASN A 351 15.87 -31.80 15.80
N ILE A 352 14.55 -31.82 15.59
CA ILE A 352 13.70 -32.94 16.02
C ILE A 352 14.03 -34.20 15.19
N MET A 353 14.24 -34.08 13.88
CA MET A 353 14.63 -35.24 13.06
C MET A 353 16.01 -35.76 13.42
N ASP A 354 16.99 -34.90 13.72
CA ASP A 354 18.33 -35.32 14.12
C ASP A 354 18.34 -35.94 15.53
N GLU A 355 17.47 -35.46 16.43
CA GLU A 355 17.23 -36.07 17.75
C GLU A 355 16.53 -37.45 17.62
N PHE A 356 15.55 -37.60 16.72
CA PHE A 356 14.94 -38.91 16.43
C PHE A 356 15.92 -39.88 15.76
N LEU A 357 16.81 -39.40 14.87
CA LEU A 357 17.86 -40.21 14.26
C LEU A 357 18.93 -40.66 15.27
N GLN A 358 19.19 -39.88 16.32
CA GLN A 358 20.07 -40.30 17.42
C GLN A 358 19.41 -41.33 18.35
N ILE A 359 18.09 -41.29 18.54
CA ILE A 359 17.36 -42.28 19.35
C ILE A 359 17.31 -43.65 18.65
N GLU A 360 17.23 -43.70 17.32
CA GLU A 360 17.21 -44.96 16.57
C GLU A 360 18.58 -45.68 16.56
N ALA A 361 19.68 -44.97 16.84
CA ALA A 361 21.02 -45.55 16.99
C ALA A 361 21.36 -45.97 18.44
N ALA A 362 20.58 -45.53 19.43
CA ALA A 362 20.77 -45.91 20.83
C ALA A 362 20.05 -47.25 21.13
N ALA A 363 20.74 -48.33 20.81
CA ALA A 363 20.64 -49.63 21.47
C ALA A 363 19.25 -50.31 21.46
N SER A 364 19.09 -51.17 20.45
CA SER A 364 18.55 -52.53 20.64
C SER A 364 19.45 -53.32 21.62
N ALA A 365 19.53 -52.85 22.87
CA ALA A 365 20.02 -53.65 23.98
C ALA A 365 18.84 -54.48 24.47
N HIS A 366 18.83 -55.72 23.99
CA HIS A 366 18.00 -56.83 24.40
C HIS A 366 17.54 -56.72 25.86
N MET A 367 16.31 -56.26 26.09
CA MET A 367 15.68 -56.31 27.42
C MET A 367 15.25 -57.76 27.68
N PRO A 368 15.77 -58.43 28.72
CA PRO A 368 15.28 -59.73 29.13
C PRO A 368 13.85 -59.57 29.64
N ALA A 369 12.94 -60.33 29.01
CA ALA A 369 11.58 -60.51 29.49
C ALA A 369 11.63 -61.14 30.88
N ASN A 370 11.19 -60.37 31.88
CA ASN A 370 10.45 -60.79 33.08
C ASN A 370 10.70 -59.77 34.20
N THR A 371 9.64 -59.07 34.61
CA THR A 371 9.19 -58.89 36.01
C THR A 371 8.25 -57.68 36.05
N ILE A 372 6.95 -57.92 35.86
CA ILE A 372 5.91 -56.94 36.17
C ILE A 372 5.83 -56.89 37.71
N THR A 373 6.40 -55.84 38.30
CA THR A 373 6.24 -55.54 39.73
C THR A 373 5.13 -54.49 39.90
N ALA A 374 4.25 -54.74 40.88
CA ALA A 374 2.96 -54.11 41.10
C ALA A 374 2.98 -52.64 41.59
N ASP A 375 4.08 -51.90 41.41
CA ASP A 375 4.25 -50.56 42.02
C ASP A 375 3.87 -49.39 41.10
N GLN A 376 3.49 -49.65 39.85
CA GLN A 376 3.20 -48.59 38.87
C GLN A 376 1.76 -48.04 38.93
N ALA A 377 0.99 -48.36 39.98
CA ALA A 377 -0.39 -47.89 40.15
C ALA A 377 -0.53 -46.55 40.90
N ARG A 378 0.56 -45.90 41.35
CA ARG A 378 0.48 -44.72 42.26
C ARG A 378 0.58 -43.33 41.65
N TYR A 379 0.86 -43.15 40.37
CA TYR A 379 1.09 -41.81 39.80
C TYR A 379 0.00 -41.29 38.84
N SER A 380 -1.22 -41.85 38.91
CA SER A 380 -2.40 -41.33 38.22
C SER A 380 -3.25 -40.43 39.14
N VAL A 381 -2.69 -39.30 39.57
CA VAL A 381 -3.47 -38.23 40.23
C VAL A 381 -3.36 -36.97 39.39
N GLY A 382 -4.29 -36.83 38.46
CA GLY A 382 -4.46 -35.60 37.67
C GLY A 382 -5.05 -34.46 38.51
N PRO A 383 -4.75 -33.20 38.16
CA PRO A 383 -5.25 -32.03 38.87
C PRO A 383 -6.76 -31.86 38.68
N ARG A 384 -7.50 -31.77 39.79
CA ARG A 384 -8.91 -31.36 39.81
C ARG A 384 -9.00 -29.87 39.49
N TYR A 385 -9.61 -29.52 38.37
CA TYR A 385 -10.10 -28.17 38.14
C TYR A 385 -11.30 -27.91 39.06
N LEU A 386 -11.11 -27.01 40.03
CA LEU A 386 -12.19 -26.44 40.83
C LEU A 386 -12.95 -25.44 39.97
N ALA A 387 -14.22 -25.71 39.72
CA ALA A 387 -15.18 -24.72 39.22
C ALA A 387 -15.53 -23.77 40.37
N HIS A 388 -15.38 -22.46 40.14
CA HIS A 388 -15.93 -21.44 41.01
C HIS A 388 -17.19 -20.86 40.35
N GLU A 389 -18.29 -20.88 41.12
CA GLU A 389 -19.57 -20.22 40.87
C GLU A 389 -19.48 -18.69 40.87
#